data_AF-A0A954BV94-F1
#
_entry.id   AF-A0A954BV94-F1
#
_cell.length_a   1.000
_cell.length_b   1.000
_cell.length_c   1.000
_cell.angle_alpha   90.00
_cell.angle_beta   90.00
_cell.angle_gamma   90.00
#
_symmetry.space_group_name_H-M   'P 1'
#
loop_
_entity.id
_entity.type
_entity.pdbx_description
1 polymer ?
#
loop_
_entity_poly.entity_id
_entity_poly.type
_entity_poly.pdbx_seq_one_letter_code
_entity_poly.pdbx_strand_id
1 'polypeptide(L)'
;MRDIEVTEVRVKLAAEDDDKLLGYCSVTLNNAFVIKDLKIIQGDDTPFIAMPSRKITDKCPKCSYKNHLRAKFCNECGSKLSHNRADTDARGRAKLHFDLVHPIRSEVRDYVHKAILDAYEKEAALRRDGHPPSSSDDE
;
A
#
# COMPACT_ATOMS: atom_id res chain seq x y z
N MET A 1 10.65 6.79 25.60
CA MET A 1 10.83 6.74 24.14
C MET A 1 9.59 7.38 23.53
N ARG A 2 9.68 8.04 22.36
CA ARG A 2 8.48 8.53 21.68
C ARG A 2 7.90 7.33 20.92
N ASP A 3 7.16 6.50 21.63
CA ASP A 3 6.52 5.31 21.09
C ASP A 3 5.42 5.71 20.10
N ILE A 4 5.26 4.91 19.03
CA ILE A 4 4.19 5.10 18.05
C ILE A 4 2.98 4.31 18.56
N GLU A 5 1.88 4.99 18.78
CA GLU A 5 0.60 4.44 19.19
C GLU A 5 -0.35 4.44 18.00
N VAL A 6 -0.98 3.29 17.74
CA VAL A 6 -2.08 3.19 16.77
C VAL A 6 -3.37 3.58 17.49
N THR A 7 -3.88 4.76 17.17
CA THR A 7 -5.02 5.36 17.89
C THR A 7 -6.34 5.05 17.23
N GLU A 8 -6.33 4.80 15.92
CA GLU A 8 -7.53 4.42 15.17
C GLU A 8 -7.14 3.56 13.97
N VAL A 9 -7.96 2.56 13.67
CA VAL A 9 -7.85 1.74 12.47
C VAL A 9 -9.21 1.69 11.81
N ARG A 10 -9.28 2.15 10.56
CA ARG A 10 -10.48 2.06 9.71
C ARG A 10 -10.23 1.01 8.65
N VAL A 11 -11.16 0.06 8.51
CA VAL A 11 -11.07 -1.03 7.53
C VAL A 11 -12.23 -0.94 6.56
N LYS A 12 -11.93 -1.03 5.27
CA LYS A 12 -12.89 -1.16 4.19
C LYS A 12 -12.69 -2.51 3.54
N LEU A 13 -13.62 -3.43 3.76
CA LEU A 13 -13.58 -4.75 3.13
C LEU A 13 -13.69 -4.62 1.61
N ALA A 14 -12.93 -5.43 0.88
CA ALA A 14 -13.02 -5.49 -0.58
C ALA A 14 -14.32 -6.18 -1.02
N ALA A 15 -14.70 -5.95 -2.28
CA ALA A 15 -15.74 -6.75 -2.93
C ALA A 15 -15.22 -8.18 -3.16
N GLU A 16 -16.14 -9.16 -3.22
CA GLU A 16 -15.81 -10.59 -3.34
C GLU A 16 -15.10 -10.98 -4.66
N ASP A 17 -14.97 -10.05 -5.62
CA ASP A 17 -14.37 -10.30 -6.93
C ASP A 17 -12.83 -10.41 -6.96
N ASP A 18 -12.12 -10.01 -5.88
CA ASP A 18 -10.64 -10.06 -5.83
C ASP A 18 -10.16 -11.10 -4.81
N ASP A 19 -9.80 -12.29 -5.28
CA ASP A 19 -9.39 -13.43 -4.44
C ASP A 19 -8.20 -13.14 -3.51
N LYS A 20 -7.39 -12.11 -3.83
CA LYS A 20 -6.19 -11.79 -3.05
C LYS A 20 -6.35 -10.57 -2.17
N LEU A 21 -7.19 -9.61 -2.55
CA LEU A 21 -7.37 -8.39 -1.80
C LEU A 21 -8.53 -8.53 -0.82
N LEU A 22 -8.23 -8.58 0.47
CA LEU A 22 -9.26 -8.68 1.52
C LEU A 22 -9.89 -7.32 1.84
N GLY A 23 -9.10 -6.24 1.69
CA GLY A 23 -9.60 -4.89 1.95
C GLY A 23 -8.51 -3.82 1.98
N TYR A 24 -8.96 -2.60 2.19
CA TYR A 24 -8.13 -1.43 2.41
C TYR A 24 -8.21 -1.01 3.87
N CYS A 25 -7.12 -0.47 4.38
CA CYS A 25 -7.03 0.03 5.74
C CYS A 25 -6.44 1.44 5.76
N SER A 26 -6.96 2.28 6.65
CA SER A 26 -6.35 3.53 7.04
C SER A 26 -6.05 3.51 8.54
N VAL A 27 -4.85 3.97 8.91
CA VAL A 27 -4.38 3.95 10.30
C VAL A 27 -4.05 5.37 10.74
N THR A 28 -4.55 5.73 11.91
CA THR A 28 -4.18 6.97 12.60
C THR A 28 -3.15 6.64 13.68
N LEU A 29 -2.02 7.35 13.63
CA LEU A 29 -0.92 7.26 14.58
C LEU A 29 -0.94 8.48 15.50
N ASN A 30 -0.84 8.25 16.82
CA ASN A 30 -0.75 9.27 17.87
C ASN A 30 -1.83 10.37 17.77
N ASN A 31 -3.04 10.06 17.28
CA ASN A 31 -4.11 11.04 16.99
C ASN A 31 -3.66 12.23 16.11
N ALA A 32 -2.54 12.11 15.38
CA ALA A 32 -1.90 13.24 14.73
C ALA A 32 -1.53 12.98 13.27
N PHE A 33 -1.44 11.73 12.85
CA PHE A 33 -1.01 11.38 11.51
C PHE A 33 -1.81 10.22 10.93
N VAL A 34 -2.38 10.39 9.74
CA VAL A 34 -3.17 9.35 9.06
C VAL A 34 -2.39 8.78 7.88
N ILE A 35 -2.29 7.46 7.82
CA ILE A 35 -1.78 6.72 6.68
C ILE A 35 -2.98 6.07 5.98
N LYS A 36 -3.24 6.46 4.74
CA LYS A 36 -4.29 5.89 3.88
C LYS A 36 -3.70 4.82 2.95
N ASP A 37 -4.58 4.03 2.32
CA ASP A 37 -4.25 3.06 1.27
C ASP A 37 -3.30 1.91 1.67
N LEU A 38 -3.33 1.47 2.94
CA LEU A 38 -2.75 0.17 3.28
C LEU A 38 -3.64 -0.93 2.71
N LYS A 39 -3.05 -2.01 2.20
CA LYS A 39 -3.81 -3.14 1.63
C LYS A 39 -3.66 -4.36 2.51
N ILE A 40 -4.77 -5.01 2.80
CA ILE A 40 -4.81 -6.30 3.48
C ILE A 40 -4.93 -7.37 2.40
N ILE A 41 -3.91 -8.21 2.27
CA ILE A 41 -3.79 -9.19 1.20
C ILE A 41 -3.78 -10.58 1.79
N GLN A 42 -4.54 -11.49 1.20
CA GLN A 42 -4.52 -12.91 1.52
C GLN A 42 -3.19 -13.50 1.01
N GLY A 43 -2.33 -13.92 1.95
CA GLY A 43 -1.15 -14.74 1.65
C GLY A 43 -1.51 -16.23 1.59
N ASP A 44 -0.51 -17.08 1.33
CA ASP A 44 -0.70 -18.53 1.24
C ASP A 44 -1.21 -19.14 2.56
N ASP A 45 -0.61 -18.75 3.69
CA ASP A 45 -0.99 -19.23 5.03
C ASP A 45 -1.68 -18.16 5.89
N THR A 46 -1.24 -16.90 5.78
CA THR A 46 -1.70 -15.81 6.66
C THR A 46 -1.93 -14.52 5.87
N PRO A 47 -2.98 -13.75 6.19
CA PRO A 47 -3.13 -12.40 5.69
C PRO A 47 -1.94 -11.52 6.08
N PHE A 48 -1.50 -10.67 5.16
CA PHE A 48 -0.42 -9.72 5.40
C PHE A 48 -0.77 -8.34 4.90
N ILE A 49 -0.02 -7.35 5.38
CA ILE A 49 -0.26 -5.94 5.06
C ILE A 49 0.77 -5.49 4.05
N ALA A 50 0.28 -5.01 2.90
CA ALA A 50 1.09 -4.29 1.93
C ALA A 50 1.00 -2.79 2.21
N MET A 51 2.16 -2.18 2.36
CA MET A 51 2.27 -0.74 2.58
C MET A 51 1.84 0.05 1.35
N PRO A 52 1.42 1.32 1.51
CA PRO A 52 1.09 2.19 0.40
C PRO A 52 2.32 2.36 -0.48
N SER A 53 2.19 2.05 -1.77
CA SER A 53 3.32 2.05 -2.71
C SER A 53 3.05 2.91 -3.92
N ARG A 54 4.12 3.46 -4.50
CA ARG A 54 4.07 4.31 -5.69
C ARG A 54 4.96 3.76 -6.78
N LYS A 55 4.48 3.86 -8.03
CA LYS A 55 5.28 3.53 -9.23
C LYS A 55 6.46 4.49 -9.32
N ILE A 56 7.66 3.94 -9.53
CA ILE A 56 8.85 4.72 -9.82
C ILE A 56 8.73 5.27 -11.23
N THR A 57 9.04 6.56 -11.36
CA THR A 57 9.02 7.30 -12.61
C THR A 57 10.33 8.02 -12.81
N ASP A 58 10.76 8.14 -14.05
CA ASP A 58 11.91 8.94 -14.45
C ASP A 58 11.50 10.00 -15.49
N LYS A 59 12.41 10.93 -15.77
CA LYS A 59 12.13 12.05 -16.68
C LYS A 59 12.61 11.72 -18.09
N CYS A 60 11.79 12.05 -19.09
CA CYS A 60 12.20 12.01 -20.48
C CYS A 60 13.37 12.98 -20.73
N PRO A 61 14.47 12.57 -21.39
CA PRO A 61 15.60 13.45 -21.68
C PRO A 61 15.27 14.56 -22.69
N LYS A 62 14.21 14.40 -23.49
CA LYS A 62 13.78 15.38 -24.50
C LYS A 62 12.83 16.43 -23.95
N CYS A 63 11.76 16.02 -23.26
CA CYS A 63 10.70 16.92 -22.80
C CYS A 63 10.50 16.98 -21.28
N SER A 64 11.31 16.25 -20.50
CA SER A 64 11.21 16.16 -19.03
C SER A 64 9.90 15.56 -18.46
N TYR A 65 9.00 15.04 -19.31
CA TYR A 65 7.78 14.37 -18.85
C TYR A 65 8.10 13.13 -18.00
N LYS A 66 7.26 12.87 -16.99
CA LYS A 66 7.42 11.74 -16.07
C LYS A 66 6.90 10.46 -16.71
N ASN A 67 7.78 9.51 -16.98
CA ASN A 67 7.46 8.21 -17.55
C ASN A 67 7.67 7.12 -16.51
N HIS A 68 6.88 6.06 -16.56
CA HIS A 68 7.19 4.87 -15.77
C HIS A 68 8.45 4.19 -16.33
N LEU A 69 9.22 3.54 -15.45
CA LEU A 69 10.55 3.01 -15.81
C LEU A 69 10.55 2.01 -16.99
N ARG A 70 9.47 1.25 -17.18
CA ARG A 70 9.33 0.29 -18.29
C ARG A 70 8.87 0.89 -19.62
N ALA A 71 8.59 2.20 -19.68
CA ALA A 71 8.15 2.82 -20.93
C ALA A 71 9.29 2.77 -21.96
N LYS A 72 9.01 2.29 -23.17
CA LYS A 72 9.96 2.29 -24.30
C LYS A 72 10.00 3.64 -25.02
N PHE A 73 8.92 4.40 -24.93
CA PHE A 73 8.73 5.72 -25.53
C PHE A 73 8.15 6.68 -24.50
N CYS A 74 8.40 7.97 -24.67
CA CYS A 74 7.80 9.01 -23.84
C CYS A 74 6.30 9.08 -24.06
N ASN A 75 5.52 9.02 -22.99
CA ASN A 75 4.06 9.13 -22.98
C ASN A 75 3.52 10.53 -23.33
N GLU A 76 4.39 11.45 -23.73
CA GLU A 76 4.06 12.84 -24.06
C GLU A 76 4.62 13.17 -25.45
N CYS A 77 5.94 13.22 -25.59
CA CYS A 77 6.58 13.60 -26.86
C CYS A 77 6.92 12.44 -27.80
N GLY A 78 6.63 11.19 -27.43
CA GLY A 78 6.91 9.99 -28.24
C GLY A 78 8.39 9.61 -28.41
N SER A 79 9.34 10.36 -27.85
CA SER A 79 10.77 10.04 -28.00
C SER A 79 11.11 8.68 -27.41
N LYS A 80 11.98 7.92 -28.06
CA LYS A 80 12.50 6.64 -27.53
C LYS A 80 13.25 6.87 -26.22
N LEU A 81 12.92 6.08 -25.20
CA LEU A 81 13.57 6.09 -23.89
C LEU A 81 14.57 4.93 -23.81
N SER A 82 15.58 5.03 -22.94
CA SER A 82 16.56 3.95 -22.77
C SER A 82 15.93 2.69 -22.16
N HIS A 83 16.48 1.52 -22.51
CA HIS A 83 15.88 0.22 -22.18
C HIS A 83 16.15 -0.23 -20.73
N ASN A 84 17.25 0.22 -20.11
CA ASN A 84 17.66 -0.12 -18.75
C ASN A 84 17.60 1.11 -17.83
N ARG A 85 16.39 1.61 -17.59
CA ARG A 85 16.16 2.78 -16.70
C ARG A 85 15.82 2.38 -15.27
N ALA A 86 15.55 1.11 -15.03
CA ALA A 86 15.24 0.60 -13.70
C ALA A 86 16.46 -0.06 -13.07
N ASP A 87 16.71 0.26 -11.80
CA ASP A 87 17.65 -0.49 -10.98
C ASP A 87 17.18 -1.94 -10.86
N THR A 88 18.09 -2.87 -11.10
CA THR A 88 17.86 -4.31 -10.97
C THR A 88 18.48 -4.83 -9.68
N ASP A 89 17.74 -5.66 -8.95
CA ASP A 89 18.29 -6.38 -7.81
C ASP A 89 19.33 -7.43 -8.25
N ALA A 90 19.98 -8.09 -7.28
CA ALA A 90 20.95 -9.17 -7.52
C ALA A 90 20.37 -10.38 -8.30
N ARG A 91 19.04 -10.48 -8.43
CA ARG A 91 18.34 -11.51 -9.21
C ARG A 91 17.85 -10.98 -10.57
N GLY A 92 18.23 -9.76 -10.95
CA GLY A 92 17.87 -9.13 -12.21
C GLY A 92 16.44 -8.56 -12.26
N ARG A 93 15.71 -8.52 -11.14
CA ARG A 93 14.35 -7.96 -11.11
C ARG A 93 14.42 -6.45 -10.96
N ALA A 94 13.77 -5.75 -11.90
CA ALA A 94 13.63 -4.30 -11.85
C ALA A 94 12.76 -3.88 -10.65
N LYS A 95 13.26 -2.97 -9.81
CA LYS A 95 12.45 -2.31 -8.78
C LYS A 95 11.56 -1.26 -9.44
N LEU A 96 10.27 -1.55 -9.56
CA LEU A 96 9.30 -0.68 -10.26
C LEU A 96 8.43 0.14 -9.33
N HIS A 97 8.32 -0.28 -8.08
CA HIS A 97 7.54 0.38 -7.05
C HIS A 97 8.41 0.56 -5.81
N PHE A 98 8.06 1.55 -5.01
CA PHE A 98 8.63 1.77 -3.69
C PHE A 98 7.49 2.08 -2.72
N ASP A 99 7.65 1.63 -1.49
CA ASP A 99 6.71 1.94 -0.43
C ASP A 99 6.90 3.40 0.01
N LEU A 100 5.80 4.14 0.10
CA LEU A 100 5.77 5.51 0.60
C LEU A 100 5.96 5.53 2.11
N VAL A 101 5.44 4.51 2.79
CA VAL A 101 5.52 4.33 4.23
C VAL A 101 6.08 2.96 4.52
N HIS A 102 7.07 2.88 5.40
CA HIS A 102 7.59 1.60 5.88
C HIS A 102 8.03 1.75 7.34
N PRO A 103 7.70 0.78 8.21
CA PRO A 103 8.22 0.75 9.56
C PRO A 103 9.73 0.48 9.52
N ILE A 104 10.51 1.29 10.23
CA ILE A 104 11.97 1.17 10.30
C ILE A 104 12.38 0.02 11.23
N ARG A 105 11.58 -0.23 12.28
CA ARG A 105 11.83 -1.25 13.30
C ARG A 105 10.83 -2.38 13.17
N SER A 106 11.30 -3.62 13.33
CA SER A 106 10.46 -4.82 13.29
C SER A 106 9.39 -4.81 14.38
N GLU A 107 9.72 -4.37 15.59
CA GLU A 107 8.77 -4.26 16.71
C GLU A 107 7.54 -3.41 16.34
N VAL A 108 7.77 -2.25 15.71
CA VAL A 108 6.70 -1.35 15.25
C VAL A 108 5.92 -1.99 14.10
N ARG A 109 6.61 -2.69 13.19
CA ARG A 109 5.95 -3.42 12.11
C ARG A 109 4.97 -4.44 12.66
N ASP A 110 5.40 -5.27 13.61
CA ASP A 110 4.60 -6.34 14.18
C ASP A 110 3.42 -5.78 14.99
N TYR A 111 3.66 -4.70 15.74
CA TYR A 111 2.61 -3.97 16.46
C TYR A 111 1.53 -3.41 15.51
N VAL A 112 1.93 -2.68 14.46
CA VAL A 112 0.98 -2.12 13.49
C VAL A 112 0.26 -3.23 12.72
N HIS A 113 0.98 -4.29 12.34
CA HIS A 113 0.39 -5.45 11.68
C HIS A 113 -0.72 -6.08 12.51
N LYS A 114 -0.43 -6.35 13.79
CA LYS A 114 -1.40 -6.94 14.70
C LYS A 114 -2.63 -6.04 14.87
N ALA A 115 -2.42 -4.75 15.12
CA ALA A 115 -3.52 -3.80 15.31
C ALA A 115 -4.49 -3.74 14.11
N ILE A 116 -3.94 -3.80 12.88
CA ILE A 116 -4.76 -3.79 11.66
C ILE A 116 -5.48 -5.12 11.44
N LEU A 117 -4.82 -6.25 11.64
CA LEU A 117 -5.44 -7.58 11.48
C LEU A 117 -6.57 -7.78 12.50
N ASP A 118 -6.35 -7.39 13.76
CA ASP A 118 -7.37 -7.46 14.81
C ASP A 118 -8.60 -6.59 14.45
N ALA A 119 -8.40 -5.43 13.83
CA ALA A 119 -9.49 -4.57 13.36
C ALA A 119 -10.22 -5.17 12.14
N TYR A 120 -9.48 -5.78 11.22
CA TYR A 120 -10.05 -6.46 10.06
C TYR A 120 -10.90 -7.66 10.46
N GLU A 121 -10.44 -8.50 11.38
CA GLU A 121 -11.21 -9.66 11.85
C GLU A 121 -12.54 -9.24 12.49
N LYS A 122 -12.55 -8.15 13.26
CA LYS A 122 -13.76 -7.58 13.84
C LYS A 122 -14.73 -7.09 12.76
N GLU A 123 -14.24 -6.31 11.80
CA GLU A 123 -15.08 -5.81 10.70
C GLU A 123 -15.61 -6.95 9.83
N ALA A 124 -14.78 -7.96 9.55
CA ALA A 124 -15.18 -9.15 8.81
C ALA A 124 -16.23 -9.98 9.56
N ALA A 125 -16.13 -10.08 10.90
CA ALA A 125 -17.16 -10.74 11.72
C ALA A 125 -18.48 -9.96 11.68
N LEU A 126 -18.44 -8.64 11.87
CA LEU A 126 -19.63 -7.77 11.78
C LEU A 126 -20.32 -7.87 10.41
N ARG A 127 -19.54 -7.95 9.33
CA ARG A 127 -20.06 -8.14 7.98
C ARG A 127 -20.76 -9.49 7.81
N ARG A 128 -20.23 -10.57 8.40
CA ARG A 128 -20.89 -11.90 8.41
C ARG A 128 -22.19 -11.86 9.19
N ASP A 129 -22.24 -11.11 10.28
CA ASP A 129 -23.43 -10.93 11.12
C ASP A 129 -24.45 -9.93 10.54
N GLY A 130 -24.20 -9.40 9.34
CA GLY A 130 -25.11 -8.51 8.62
C GLY A 130 -25.16 -7.07 9.17
N HIS A 131 -24.19 -6.66 9.99
CA HIS A 131 -24.11 -5.29 10.47
C HIS A 131 -23.71 -4.33 9.33
N PRO A 132 -24.28 -3.11 9.28
CA PRO A 132 -23.84 -2.10 8.31
C PRO A 132 -22.37 -1.73 8.54
N PRO A 133 -21.63 -1.38 7.48
CA PRO A 133 -20.24 -0.95 7.59
C PRO A 133 -20.13 0.29 8.48
N SER A 134 -19.06 0.36 9.28
CA SER A 134 -18.75 1.57 10.05
C SER A 134 -18.58 2.77 9.10
N SER A 135 -19.22 3.90 9.44
CA SER A 135 -19.39 5.06 8.56
C SER A 135 -18.07 5.57 7.98
N SER A 136 -18.00 5.58 6.65
CA SER A 136 -16.88 6.08 5.86
C SER A 136 -17.01 7.59 5.65
N ASP A 137 -16.53 8.39 6.60
CA ASP A 137 -16.30 9.81 6.35
C ASP A 137 -14.96 9.96 5.61
N ASP A 138 -15.02 9.82 4.28
CA ASP A 138 -13.99 10.28 3.35
C ASP A 138 -14.23 11.77 3.05
N GLU A 139 -13.64 12.65 3.85
CA GLU A 139 -13.15 13.95 3.38
C GLU A 139 -11.61 13.93 3.24
#